data_AF-A0A9P7KWK7-F1
#
_entry.id   AF-A0A9P7KWK7-F1
#
_cell.length_a   1.000
_cell.length_b   1.000
_cell.length_c   1.000
_cell.angle_alpha   90.00
_cell.angle_beta   90.00
_cell.angle_gamma   90.00
#
_symmetry.space_group_name_H-M   'P 1'
#
loop_
_entity.id
_entity.type
_entity.pdbx_description
1 polymer ?
#
loop_
_entity_poly.entity_id
_entity_poly.type
_entity_poly.pdbx_seq_one_letter_code
_entity_poly.pdbx_strand_id
1 'polypeptide(L)'
;MDFDGRFALDNNASFLSWIRRYDDTREQKPTEWVSEFHPGRLTCKHTTTEKLKDNLGAYNLSCKVEFENGEKWIVRFPMVGKVLNVDEKIETEVATMKLIRQKTTIPVPDVKAWGLAADNALGIGPFIMMDFIEGISVDRILQNPKARIMRQDVSENVVETIFRQMVDFLLQLQKLDFSCIGSLASGFEADSGGFSAMVYSRPLTKKSHDFLLDGGVDVFAPRNKTFASTAEYFHHVIDGDLQHLHDQPNSVDDEHDAREKYIYFNVIKSLVSRHVLPNQDTGPFKLICDDLQPTNMIVNNEQDLKIIGVLDWEWSYAAPAQLVSTPWWLLIESPNVWSYIDKRLDRFNRLLELYSRILAEEEPKILGEGFDEDRKPSTMLQACEEDGRQWFHMILRRGFNGPASVPFIKLREQTKDWDELASAIPEEEIEAFVSKKMADLQKYQEQLAEMEERYKVTWNSDLQDWNPFLSDNRRLLVIDDSRRQWQSWACFN
;
A
#
# COMPACT_ATOMS: atom_id res chain seq x y z
N MET A 1 -3.09 -6.35 -16.26
CA MET A 1 -3.94 -7.43 -15.72
C MET A 1 -5.10 -6.75 -15.06
N ASP A 2 -6.32 -7.17 -15.33
CA ASP A 2 -7.52 -6.54 -14.78
C ASP A 2 -7.87 -7.11 -13.41
N PHE A 3 -8.73 -6.41 -12.67
CA PHE A 3 -9.30 -6.95 -11.44
C PHE A 3 -10.26 -8.10 -11.77
N ASP A 4 -10.40 -9.05 -10.84
CA ASP A 4 -11.38 -10.10 -10.95
C ASP A 4 -12.76 -9.57 -10.53
N GLY A 5 -13.68 -9.46 -11.49
CA GLY A 5 -15.01 -8.91 -11.27
C GLY A 5 -15.82 -9.68 -10.22
N ARG A 6 -15.55 -10.98 -10.04
CA ARG A 6 -16.24 -11.81 -9.05
C ARG A 6 -15.82 -11.40 -7.64
N PHE A 7 -14.52 -11.19 -7.43
CA PHE A 7 -14.03 -10.65 -6.15
C PHE A 7 -14.51 -9.23 -5.92
N ALA A 8 -14.59 -8.38 -6.95
CA ALA A 8 -15.16 -7.03 -6.81
C ALA A 8 -16.62 -7.06 -6.29
N LEU A 9 -17.47 -7.95 -6.83
CA LEU A 9 -18.84 -8.13 -6.38
C LEU A 9 -18.91 -8.69 -4.94
N ASP A 10 -18.07 -9.67 -4.58
CA ASP A 10 -18.02 -10.25 -3.24
C ASP A 10 -17.57 -9.23 -2.18
N ASN A 11 -16.50 -8.50 -2.51
CA ASN A 11 -15.94 -7.44 -1.69
C ASN A 11 -16.96 -6.33 -1.48
N ASN A 12 -17.68 -5.92 -2.54
CA ASN A 12 -18.71 -4.90 -2.42
C ASN A 12 -19.90 -5.36 -1.56
N ALA A 13 -20.38 -6.58 -1.73
CA ALA A 13 -21.42 -7.16 -0.87
C ALA A 13 -20.98 -7.22 0.60
N SER A 14 -19.72 -7.60 0.86
CA SER A 14 -19.15 -7.64 2.20
C SER A 14 -19.05 -6.24 2.82
N PHE A 15 -18.65 -5.23 2.04
CA PHE A 15 -18.64 -3.83 2.46
C PHE A 15 -20.05 -3.32 2.79
N LEU A 16 -21.05 -3.61 1.96
CA LEU A 16 -22.44 -3.19 2.19
C LEU A 16 -23.04 -3.81 3.46
N SER A 17 -22.67 -5.05 3.78
CA SER A 17 -23.05 -5.69 5.04
C SER A 17 -22.36 -5.02 6.24
N TRP A 18 -21.07 -4.71 6.12
CA TRP A 18 -20.32 -4.07 7.19
C TRP A 18 -20.73 -2.61 7.45
N ILE A 19 -20.94 -1.81 6.41
CA ILE A 19 -21.29 -0.39 6.56
C ILE A 19 -22.65 -0.21 7.25
N ARG A 20 -23.60 -1.14 7.08
CA ARG A 20 -24.86 -1.13 7.86
C ARG A 20 -24.62 -1.31 9.34
N ARG A 21 -23.76 -2.26 9.72
CA ARG A 21 -23.37 -2.46 11.13
C ARG A 21 -22.65 -1.25 11.69
N TYR A 22 -21.79 -0.60 10.90
CA TYR A 22 -21.18 0.67 11.28
C TYR A 22 -22.24 1.74 11.51
N ASP A 23 -23.18 1.94 10.57
CA ASP A 23 -24.24 2.94 10.67
C ASP A 23 -25.12 2.72 11.92
N ASP A 24 -25.58 1.49 12.15
CA ASP A 24 -26.38 1.13 13.33
C ASP A 24 -25.62 1.42 14.63
N THR A 25 -24.33 1.11 14.65
CA THR A 25 -23.46 1.38 15.81
C THR A 25 -23.29 2.87 16.01
N ARG A 26 -23.00 3.62 14.94
CA ARG A 26 -22.69 5.05 14.90
C ARG A 26 -23.85 5.92 15.38
N GLU A 27 -25.09 5.46 15.19
CA GLU A 27 -26.29 6.11 15.72
C GLU A 27 -26.51 5.85 17.23
N GLN A 28 -25.98 4.74 17.75
CA GLN A 28 -26.38 4.23 19.07
C GLN A 28 -25.32 4.38 20.18
N LYS A 29 -24.01 4.23 19.91
CA LYS A 29 -23.02 3.93 20.99
C LYS A 29 -21.56 4.44 20.89
N PRO A 30 -21.09 5.14 19.85
CA PRO A 30 -19.64 5.29 19.66
C PRO A 30 -18.99 6.29 20.63
N THR A 31 -19.69 7.34 21.07
CA THR A 31 -19.09 8.38 21.92
C THR A 31 -18.84 7.91 23.34
N GLU A 32 -19.75 7.12 23.91
CA GLU A 32 -19.55 6.50 25.23
C GLU A 32 -18.35 5.56 25.20
N TRP A 33 -18.26 4.71 24.17
CA TRP A 33 -17.14 3.81 23.98
C TRP A 33 -15.81 4.55 23.81
N VAL A 34 -15.75 5.61 23.00
CA VAL A 34 -14.53 6.42 22.83
C VAL A 34 -14.13 7.12 24.14
N SER A 35 -15.11 7.62 24.90
CA SER A 35 -14.87 8.23 26.22
C SER A 35 -14.19 7.28 27.21
N GLU A 36 -14.35 5.96 27.06
CA GLU A 36 -13.66 4.98 27.92
C GLU A 36 -12.14 4.99 27.76
N PHE A 37 -11.64 5.39 26.58
CA PHE A 37 -10.21 5.47 26.28
C PHE A 37 -9.58 6.82 26.66
N HIS A 38 -10.40 7.85 26.90
CA HIS A 38 -9.89 9.14 27.34
C HIS A 38 -9.34 9.04 28.77
N PRO A 39 -8.11 9.49 29.07
CA PRO A 39 -7.52 9.38 30.41
C PRO A 39 -8.38 9.99 31.53
N GLY A 40 -9.04 11.11 31.23
CA GLY A 40 -10.00 11.77 32.11
C GLY A 40 -11.45 11.28 32.02
N ARG A 41 -11.73 10.23 31.23
CA ARG A 41 -13.08 9.72 30.93
C ARG A 41 -14.07 10.82 30.52
N LEU A 42 -13.58 11.81 29.76
CA LEU A 42 -14.39 12.96 29.34
C LEU A 42 -15.44 12.51 28.33
N THR A 43 -16.62 13.10 28.41
CA THR A 43 -17.63 12.86 27.37
C THR A 43 -17.19 13.50 26.05
N CYS A 44 -17.61 12.90 24.94
CA CYS A 44 -17.36 13.45 23.62
C CYS A 44 -18.62 13.41 22.75
N LYS A 45 -18.57 14.16 21.65
CA LYS A 45 -19.60 14.18 20.62
C LYS A 45 -18.94 14.03 19.26
N HIS A 46 -19.69 13.53 18.29
CA HIS A 46 -19.28 13.67 16.90
C HIS A 46 -19.27 15.13 16.49
N THR A 47 -18.27 15.54 15.70
CA THR A 47 -18.22 16.91 15.18
C THR A 47 -19.27 17.17 14.10
N THR A 48 -19.91 16.11 13.61
CA THR A 48 -21.00 16.17 12.65
C THR A 48 -22.07 15.13 12.99
N THR A 49 -23.33 15.54 12.84
CA THR A 49 -24.51 14.67 12.96
C THR A 49 -24.81 13.93 11.66
N GLU A 50 -24.21 14.33 10.53
CA GLU A 50 -24.44 13.69 9.24
C GLU A 50 -23.38 12.61 9.00
N LYS A 51 -23.80 11.34 8.95
CA LYS A 51 -22.90 10.21 8.68
C LYS A 51 -22.15 10.33 7.34
N LEU A 52 -22.76 10.98 6.35
CA LEU A 52 -22.15 11.23 5.03
C LEU A 52 -20.92 12.18 5.11
N LYS A 53 -20.71 12.82 6.26
CA LYS A 53 -19.52 13.66 6.53
C LYS A 53 -18.42 12.90 7.27
N ASP A 54 -18.62 11.63 7.64
CA ASP A 54 -17.52 10.76 8.04
C ASP A 54 -16.63 10.49 6.81
N ASN A 55 -15.32 10.42 7.04
CA ASN A 55 -14.35 10.30 5.96
C ASN A 55 -14.26 8.84 5.48
N LEU A 56 -14.77 8.59 4.28
CA LEU A 56 -14.64 7.30 3.59
C LEU A 56 -13.41 7.31 2.69
N GLY A 57 -12.33 6.68 3.16
CA GLY A 57 -11.11 6.50 2.38
C GLY A 57 -11.17 5.26 1.47
N ALA A 58 -10.02 4.89 0.89
CA ALA A 58 -9.91 3.67 0.08
C ALA A 58 -10.04 2.39 0.94
N TYR A 59 -9.38 2.38 2.10
CA TYR A 59 -9.28 1.21 2.98
C TYR A 59 -9.99 1.40 4.33
N ASN A 60 -10.10 2.64 4.79
CA ASN A 60 -10.55 2.96 6.14
C ASN A 60 -11.74 3.92 6.12
N LEU A 61 -12.64 3.74 7.07
CA LEU A 61 -13.65 4.72 7.43
C LEU A 61 -13.20 5.42 8.70
N SER A 62 -13.28 6.76 8.72
CA SER A 62 -12.90 7.55 9.89
C SER A 62 -13.99 8.52 10.33
N CYS A 63 -14.26 8.59 11.63
CA CYS A 63 -15.14 9.60 12.21
C CYS A 63 -14.39 10.49 13.20
N LYS A 64 -14.76 11.77 13.22
CA LYS A 64 -14.15 12.78 14.10
C LYS A 64 -15.02 12.98 15.34
N VAL A 65 -14.36 12.99 16.50
CA VAL A 65 -14.98 13.28 17.79
C VAL A 65 -14.32 14.48 18.44
N GLU A 66 -15.07 15.20 19.26
CA GLU A 66 -14.62 16.33 20.05
C GLU A 66 -15.08 16.15 21.51
N PHE A 67 -14.12 16.22 22.43
CA PHE A 67 -14.34 16.11 23.87
C PHE A 67 -14.76 17.46 24.46
N GLU A 68 -15.35 17.45 25.67
CA GLU A 68 -15.80 18.67 26.37
C GLU A 68 -14.69 19.70 26.61
N ASN A 69 -13.42 19.25 26.69
CA ASN A 69 -12.25 20.13 26.83
C ASN A 69 -11.78 20.75 25.50
N GLY A 70 -12.43 20.43 24.37
CA GLY A 70 -12.08 20.87 23.03
C GLY A 70 -11.03 20.02 22.32
N GLU A 71 -10.52 18.96 22.97
CA GLU A 71 -9.64 17.98 22.32
C GLU A 71 -10.39 17.22 21.23
N LYS A 72 -9.71 16.91 20.13
CA LYS A 72 -10.32 16.25 18.96
C LYS A 72 -9.53 15.02 18.60
N TRP A 73 -10.23 13.90 18.49
CA TRP A 73 -9.66 12.64 18.01
C TRP A 73 -10.32 12.22 16.70
N ILE A 74 -9.59 11.40 15.95
CA ILE A 74 -10.11 10.63 14.84
C ILE A 74 -10.16 9.16 15.24
N VAL A 75 -11.30 8.53 14.99
CA VAL A 75 -11.50 7.09 15.20
C VAL A 75 -11.57 6.45 13.83
N ARG A 76 -10.67 5.53 13.54
CA ARG A 76 -10.50 4.91 12.23
C ARG A 76 -10.72 3.40 12.30
N PHE A 77 -11.52 2.89 11.36
CA PHE A 77 -11.84 1.48 11.20
C PHE A 77 -11.47 1.00 9.78
N PRO A 78 -10.66 -0.05 9.64
CA PRO A 78 -10.53 -0.79 8.39
C PRO A 78 -11.90 -1.29 7.90
N MET A 79 -12.18 -1.13 6.61
CA MET A 79 -13.47 -1.51 6.04
C MET A 79 -13.44 -2.94 5.48
N VAL A 80 -14.35 -3.79 5.95
CA VAL A 80 -14.53 -5.14 5.38
C VAL A 80 -14.82 -5.02 3.88
N GLY A 81 -14.20 -5.90 3.08
CA GLY A 81 -14.35 -5.88 1.63
C GLY A 81 -13.54 -4.78 0.93
N LYS A 82 -12.79 -3.96 1.68
CA LYS A 82 -11.80 -3.03 1.11
C LYS A 82 -10.38 -3.37 1.56
N VAL A 83 -10.24 -4.06 2.68
CA VAL A 83 -8.94 -4.47 3.19
C VAL A 83 -8.99 -5.84 3.87
N LEU A 84 -7.91 -6.59 3.73
CA LEU A 84 -7.71 -7.94 4.30
C LEU A 84 -6.51 -7.96 5.25
N ASN A 85 -6.38 -9.04 6.05
CA ASN A 85 -5.35 -9.17 7.08
C ASN A 85 -5.30 -7.97 8.05
N VAL A 86 -6.48 -7.49 8.47
CA VAL A 86 -6.59 -6.18 9.14
C VAL A 86 -5.95 -6.10 10.50
N ASP A 87 -5.92 -7.18 11.27
CA ASP A 87 -5.29 -7.19 12.59
C ASP A 87 -3.77 -7.06 12.43
N GLU A 88 -3.17 -7.85 11.53
CA GLU A 88 -1.75 -7.76 11.13
C GLU A 88 -1.41 -6.34 10.61
N LYS A 89 -2.29 -5.76 9.79
CA LYS A 89 -2.14 -4.40 9.27
C LYS A 89 -2.16 -3.35 10.37
N ILE A 90 -3.15 -3.38 11.25
CA ILE A 90 -3.34 -2.38 12.31
C ILE A 90 -2.18 -2.44 13.30
N GLU A 91 -1.76 -3.64 13.68
CA GLU A 91 -0.62 -3.81 14.57
C GLU A 91 0.68 -3.28 13.95
N THR A 92 0.95 -3.63 12.69
CA THR A 92 2.14 -3.14 11.95
C THR A 92 2.13 -1.63 11.85
N GLU A 93 0.99 -1.02 11.55
CA GLU A 93 0.83 0.41 11.44
C GLU A 93 1.08 1.12 12.78
N VAL A 94 0.52 0.62 13.88
CA VAL A 94 0.75 1.19 15.22
C VAL A 94 2.20 1.03 15.66
N ALA A 95 2.82 -0.13 15.42
CA ALA A 95 4.24 -0.35 15.71
C ALA A 95 5.12 0.63 14.93
N THR A 96 4.81 0.85 13.66
CA THR A 96 5.51 1.80 12.80
C THR A 96 5.38 3.24 13.31
N MET A 97 4.15 3.68 13.62
CA MET A 97 3.90 5.02 14.16
C MET A 97 4.65 5.27 15.47
N LYS A 98 4.71 4.27 16.37
CA LYS A 98 5.47 4.34 17.62
C LYS A 98 6.97 4.47 17.37
N LEU A 99 7.53 3.68 16.45
CA LEU A 99 8.95 3.76 16.08
C LEU A 99 9.30 5.15 15.58
N ILE A 100 8.50 5.66 14.64
CA ILE A 100 8.72 6.96 14.00
C ILE A 100 8.66 8.07 15.04
N ARG A 101 7.63 8.09 15.89
CA ARG A 101 7.52 9.05 16.99
C ARG A 101 8.73 9.01 17.93
N GLN A 102 9.26 7.83 18.22
CA GLN A 102 10.36 7.66 19.17
C GLN A 102 11.72 8.03 18.57
N LYS A 103 11.95 7.76 17.28
CA LYS A 103 13.27 7.83 16.64
C LYS A 103 13.43 9.00 15.67
N THR A 104 12.38 9.74 15.37
CA THR A 104 12.38 10.83 14.38
C THR A 104 11.63 12.05 14.89
N THR A 105 11.70 13.15 14.15
CA THR A 105 10.90 14.37 14.35
C THR A 105 9.70 14.44 13.40
N ILE A 106 9.43 13.38 12.62
CA ILE A 106 8.32 13.34 11.68
C ILE A 106 6.99 13.51 12.44
N PRO A 107 6.12 14.45 12.04
CA PRO A 107 4.91 14.76 12.79
C PRO A 107 3.82 13.73 12.53
N VAL A 108 3.88 12.60 13.23
CA VAL A 108 2.82 11.57 13.19
C VAL A 108 1.72 11.89 14.23
N PRO A 109 0.45 11.50 14.02
CA PRO A 109 -0.60 11.60 15.04
C PRO A 109 -0.30 10.75 16.28
N ASP A 110 -0.72 11.20 17.46
CA ASP A 110 -0.53 10.41 18.70
C ASP A 110 -1.60 9.34 18.81
N VAL A 111 -1.18 8.08 18.92
CA VAL A 111 -2.08 6.94 19.06
C VAL A 111 -2.55 6.87 20.50
N LYS A 112 -3.83 7.19 20.73
CA LYS A 112 -4.46 7.23 22.06
C LYS A 112 -4.92 5.86 22.50
N ALA A 113 -5.51 5.13 21.56
CA ALA A 113 -5.96 3.78 21.76
C ALA A 113 -6.00 3.06 20.41
N TRP A 114 -5.89 1.75 20.46
CA TRP A 114 -6.07 0.89 19.30
C TRP A 114 -6.44 -0.50 19.80
N GLY A 115 -7.00 -1.32 18.95
CA GLY A 115 -7.36 -2.68 19.31
C GLY A 115 -7.60 -3.54 18.09
N LEU A 116 -7.44 -4.84 18.31
CA LEU A 116 -7.73 -5.86 17.32
C LEU A 116 -9.23 -6.08 17.23
N ALA A 117 -9.67 -6.87 16.26
CA ALA A 117 -11.10 -7.05 16.05
C ALA A 117 -11.84 -7.66 17.24
N ALA A 118 -11.24 -8.58 18.00
CA ALA A 118 -11.85 -9.13 19.22
C ALA A 118 -11.89 -8.13 20.37
N ASP A 119 -10.99 -7.14 20.39
CA ASP A 119 -10.93 -6.13 21.45
C ASP A 119 -12.00 -5.06 21.26
N ASN A 120 -12.58 -4.95 20.06
CA ASN A 120 -13.62 -3.98 19.77
C ASN A 120 -15.01 -4.48 20.17
N ALA A 121 -15.47 -4.04 21.34
CA ALA A 121 -16.81 -4.32 21.88
C ALA A 121 -17.97 -3.92 20.94
N LEU A 122 -17.74 -3.04 19.97
CA LEU A 122 -18.75 -2.65 18.98
C LEU A 122 -18.94 -3.71 17.87
N GLY A 123 -18.03 -4.69 17.74
CA GLY A 123 -18.14 -5.75 16.74
C GLY A 123 -17.96 -5.29 15.28
N ILE A 124 -17.39 -4.10 15.07
CA ILE A 124 -17.17 -3.49 13.75
C ILE A 124 -15.73 -3.64 13.24
N GLY A 125 -14.87 -4.40 13.93
CA GLY A 125 -13.50 -4.70 13.50
C GLY A 125 -12.43 -3.99 14.30
N PRO A 126 -11.15 -4.11 13.91
CA PRO A 126 -10.07 -3.44 14.62
C PRO A 126 -10.17 -1.92 14.45
N PHE A 127 -9.47 -1.17 15.29
CA PHE A 127 -9.56 0.29 15.30
C PHE A 127 -8.26 0.96 15.73
N ILE A 128 -8.10 2.21 15.31
CA ILE A 128 -7.10 3.15 15.84
C ILE A 128 -7.80 4.46 16.20
N MET A 129 -7.59 4.93 17.41
CA MET A 129 -7.95 6.27 17.89
C MET A 129 -6.68 7.10 18.03
N MET A 130 -6.67 8.28 17.42
CA MET A 130 -5.50 9.14 17.44
C MET A 130 -5.88 10.62 17.40
N ASP A 131 -4.91 11.50 17.63
CA ASP A 131 -5.09 12.94 17.49
C ASP A 131 -5.69 13.30 16.13
N PHE A 132 -6.68 14.20 16.11
CA PHE A 132 -7.10 14.85 14.89
C PHE A 132 -6.18 16.05 14.60
N ILE A 133 -5.53 16.04 13.44
CA ILE A 133 -4.64 17.13 13.02
C ILE A 133 -5.44 18.16 12.22
N GLU A 134 -5.61 19.36 12.78
CA GLU A 134 -6.24 20.49 12.08
C GLU A 134 -5.26 21.12 11.10
N GLY A 135 -5.61 21.13 9.81
CA GLY A 135 -4.80 21.73 8.75
C GLY A 135 -5.40 21.50 7.37
N ILE A 136 -4.58 21.69 6.33
CA ILE A 136 -4.96 21.53 4.94
C ILE A 136 -4.24 20.30 4.38
N SER A 137 -5.00 19.35 3.85
CA SER A 137 -4.41 18.19 3.18
C SER A 137 -3.67 18.62 1.90
N VAL A 138 -2.46 18.07 1.70
CA VAL A 138 -1.58 18.43 0.59
C VAL A 138 -2.18 18.02 -0.76
N ASP A 139 -3.07 17.03 -0.82
CA ASP A 139 -3.82 16.70 -2.04
C ASP A 139 -4.65 17.90 -2.56
N ARG A 140 -5.23 18.72 -1.68
CA ARG A 140 -5.97 19.94 -2.08
C ARG A 140 -5.07 20.97 -2.74
N ILE A 141 -3.77 20.93 -2.45
CA ILE A 141 -2.76 21.85 -2.98
C ILE A 141 -2.14 21.28 -4.25
N LEU A 142 -1.81 19.99 -4.27
CA LEU A 142 -1.04 19.40 -5.36
C LEU A 142 -1.90 18.63 -6.37
N GLN A 143 -3.00 18.00 -5.97
CA GLN A 143 -3.75 17.07 -6.81
C GLN A 143 -4.83 17.76 -7.64
N ASN A 144 -5.04 17.24 -8.86
CA ASN A 144 -6.17 17.61 -9.69
C ASN A 144 -7.49 17.12 -9.04
N PRO A 145 -8.50 17.98 -8.85
CA PRO A 145 -9.79 17.57 -8.28
C PRO A 145 -10.55 16.52 -9.09
N LYS A 146 -10.21 16.35 -10.38
CA LYS A 146 -10.86 15.44 -11.31
C LYS A 146 -10.02 14.22 -11.70
N ALA A 147 -8.77 14.13 -11.25
CA ALA A 147 -7.86 13.06 -11.61
C ALA A 147 -6.80 12.86 -10.51
N ARG A 148 -6.37 11.62 -10.28
CA ARG A 148 -5.35 11.31 -9.26
C ARG A 148 -3.92 11.63 -9.74
N ILE A 149 -3.72 12.83 -10.25
CA ILE A 149 -2.44 13.35 -10.78
C ILE A 149 -2.23 14.79 -10.33
N MET A 150 -0.97 15.22 -10.19
CA MET A 150 -0.64 16.59 -9.80
C MET A 150 -1.19 17.64 -10.80
N ARG A 151 -1.72 18.77 -10.30
CA ARG A 151 -2.24 19.89 -11.13
C ARG A 151 -1.14 20.50 -11.98
N GLN A 152 -1.49 21.06 -13.14
CA GLN A 152 -0.50 21.65 -14.07
C GLN A 152 -0.07 23.06 -13.67
N ASP A 153 -0.86 23.75 -12.85
CA ASP A 153 -0.70 25.14 -12.44
C ASP A 153 -0.04 25.29 -11.05
N VAL A 154 0.46 24.19 -10.46
CA VAL A 154 1.27 24.28 -9.23
C VAL A 154 2.62 24.90 -9.57
N SER A 155 3.00 25.96 -8.86
CA SER A 155 4.31 26.58 -9.04
C SER A 155 5.42 25.66 -8.55
N GLU A 156 6.58 25.74 -9.20
CA GLU A 156 7.76 24.95 -8.83
C GLU A 156 8.18 25.20 -7.38
N ASN A 157 8.06 26.43 -6.89
CA ASN A 157 8.36 26.79 -5.49
C ASN A 157 7.47 26.02 -4.48
N VAL A 158 6.19 25.83 -4.78
CA VAL A 158 5.28 25.06 -3.92
C VAL A 158 5.68 23.59 -3.90
N VAL A 159 6.00 23.03 -5.08
CA VAL A 159 6.47 21.64 -5.20
C VAL A 159 7.77 21.44 -4.45
N GLU A 160 8.77 22.30 -4.66
CA GLU A 160 10.07 22.24 -3.99
C GLU A 160 9.93 22.37 -2.47
N THR A 161 9.07 23.26 -1.97
CA THR A 161 8.82 23.44 -0.53
C THR A 161 8.27 22.17 0.12
N ILE A 162 7.36 21.46 -0.56
CA ILE A 162 6.78 20.21 -0.06
C ILE A 162 7.82 19.08 -0.19
N PHE A 163 8.48 18.95 -1.35
CA PHE A 163 9.47 17.90 -1.60
C PHE A 163 10.65 17.97 -0.62
N ARG A 164 11.11 19.18 -0.25
CA ARG A 164 12.20 19.35 0.72
C ARG A 164 11.85 18.78 2.10
N GLN A 165 10.62 18.96 2.57
CA GLN A 165 10.15 18.35 3.83
C GLN A 165 9.98 16.82 3.70
N MET A 166 9.50 16.33 2.56
CA MET A 166 9.40 14.89 2.31
C MET A 166 10.77 14.22 2.24
N VAL A 167 11.75 14.87 1.62
CA VAL A 167 13.15 14.44 1.59
C VAL A 167 13.73 14.43 3.00
N ASP A 168 13.46 15.46 3.80
CA ASP A 168 13.86 15.47 5.22
C ASP A 168 13.31 14.24 5.96
N PHE A 169 12.01 13.96 5.83
CA PHE A 169 11.39 12.78 6.45
C PHE A 169 12.02 11.47 5.95
N LEU A 170 12.22 11.33 4.64
CA LEU A 170 12.88 10.16 4.06
C LEU A 170 14.29 9.97 4.64
N LEU A 171 15.10 11.03 4.73
CA LEU A 171 16.44 10.97 5.29
C LEU A 171 16.45 10.64 6.79
N GLN A 172 15.42 11.04 7.54
CA GLN A 172 15.25 10.57 8.91
C GLN A 172 14.93 9.07 8.98
N LEU A 173 14.02 8.58 8.12
CA LEU A 173 13.71 7.14 8.02
C LEU A 173 14.92 6.32 7.58
N GLN A 174 15.81 6.88 6.76
CA GLN A 174 17.05 6.23 6.34
C GLN A 174 18.04 5.98 7.49
N LYS A 175 17.86 6.61 8.66
CA LYS A 175 18.67 6.29 9.85
C LYS A 175 18.20 5.04 10.58
N LEU A 176 17.04 4.50 10.21
CA LEU A 176 16.48 3.28 10.79
C LEU A 176 17.01 2.07 10.00
N ASP A 177 17.94 1.35 10.61
CA ASP A 177 18.55 0.14 10.05
C ASP A 177 17.85 -1.12 10.58
N PHE A 178 17.55 -2.04 9.68
CA PHE A 178 16.98 -3.35 9.99
C PHE A 178 17.86 -4.48 9.44
N SER A 179 17.92 -5.61 10.16
CA SER A 179 18.75 -6.77 9.80
C SER A 179 18.08 -7.72 8.80
N CYS A 180 16.77 -7.62 8.60
CA CYS A 180 16.01 -8.40 7.63
C CYS A 180 14.84 -7.59 7.05
N ILE A 181 14.29 -8.07 5.94
CA ILE A 181 13.12 -7.54 5.26
C ILE A 181 11.88 -8.20 5.86
N GLY A 182 10.89 -7.39 6.25
CA GLY A 182 9.68 -7.85 6.94
C GLY A 182 8.90 -6.71 7.60
N SER A 183 7.71 -7.01 8.10
CA SER A 183 6.88 -6.04 8.82
C SER A 183 7.26 -5.95 10.30
N LEU A 184 7.08 -4.74 10.84
CA LEU A 184 7.39 -4.42 12.23
C LEU A 184 6.30 -4.97 13.14
N ALA A 185 6.73 -5.52 14.27
CA ALA A 185 5.86 -5.84 15.40
C ALA A 185 6.34 -5.08 16.64
N SER A 186 5.43 -4.81 17.58
CA SER A 186 5.82 -4.24 18.88
C SER A 186 6.57 -5.28 19.72
N GLY A 187 7.85 -5.04 20.00
CA GLY A 187 8.61 -5.78 21.01
C GLY A 187 8.67 -5.04 22.34
N PHE A 188 8.79 -5.78 23.43
CA PHE A 188 9.18 -5.24 24.74
C PHE A 188 10.66 -5.58 24.98
N GLU A 189 11.48 -4.57 25.24
CA GLU A 189 12.79 -4.78 25.86
C GLU A 189 12.64 -4.77 27.37
N ALA A 190 12.91 -5.92 28.00
CA ALA A 190 12.83 -6.08 29.45
C ALA A 190 13.75 -5.13 30.22
N ASP A 191 14.86 -4.69 29.60
CA ASP A 191 15.92 -3.94 30.28
C ASP A 191 15.79 -2.41 30.17
N SER A 192 14.95 -1.89 29.27
CA SER A 192 14.82 -0.44 29.02
C SER A 192 13.43 0.13 29.29
N GLY A 193 12.42 -0.72 29.50
CA GLY A 193 11.01 -0.30 29.65
C GLY A 193 10.49 0.48 28.43
N GLY A 194 11.21 0.44 27.30
CA GLY A 194 10.92 1.17 26.08
C GLY A 194 10.35 0.25 25.00
N PHE A 195 9.63 0.87 24.06
CA PHE A 195 9.23 0.23 22.82
C PHE A 195 10.47 -0.10 21.97
N SER A 196 10.58 -1.34 21.50
CA SER A 196 11.59 -1.78 20.55
C SER A 196 10.90 -2.37 19.33
N ALA A 197 11.07 -1.72 18.17
CA ALA A 197 10.46 -2.20 16.94
C ALA A 197 11.34 -3.28 16.33
N MET A 198 10.78 -4.47 16.16
CA MET A 198 11.50 -5.62 15.64
C MET A 198 10.79 -6.14 14.40
N VAL A 199 11.57 -6.68 13.47
CA VAL A 199 11.05 -7.29 12.25
C VAL A 199 10.89 -8.79 12.49
N TYR A 200 9.65 -9.25 12.65
CA TYR A 200 9.34 -10.65 12.98
C TYR A 200 8.35 -11.32 12.02
N SER A 201 7.77 -10.56 11.09
CA SER A 201 6.75 -11.05 10.18
C SER A 201 7.06 -10.74 8.73
N ARG A 202 6.34 -11.42 7.83
CA ARG A 202 6.38 -11.17 6.40
C ARG A 202 6.15 -9.68 6.07
N PRO A 203 6.73 -9.16 4.98
CA PRO A 203 6.34 -7.87 4.44
C PRO A 203 4.85 -7.85 4.11
N LEU A 204 4.09 -7.01 4.80
CA LEU A 204 2.70 -6.73 4.45
C LEU A 204 2.67 -5.64 3.38
N THR A 205 2.92 -6.01 2.13
CA THR A 205 2.98 -5.06 1.01
C THR A 205 1.60 -4.72 0.48
N LYS A 206 1.45 -3.50 -0.05
CA LYS A 206 0.21 -3.08 -0.72
C LYS A 206 -0.06 -3.94 -1.96
N LYS A 207 0.99 -4.34 -2.68
CA LYS A 207 0.90 -5.17 -3.89
C LYS A 207 0.30 -6.55 -3.62
N SER A 208 0.84 -7.27 -2.65
CA SER A 208 0.33 -8.59 -2.26
C SER A 208 -1.10 -8.50 -1.73
N HIS A 209 -1.41 -7.42 -1.02
CA HIS A 209 -2.77 -7.13 -0.59
C HIS A 209 -3.72 -6.94 -1.77
N ASP A 210 -3.35 -6.10 -2.74
CA ASP A 210 -4.20 -5.83 -3.91
C ASP A 210 -4.43 -7.13 -4.71
N PHE A 211 -3.41 -7.98 -4.91
CA PHE A 211 -3.59 -9.30 -5.57
C PHE A 211 -4.59 -10.20 -4.85
N LEU A 212 -4.54 -10.24 -3.52
CA LEU A 212 -5.48 -11.03 -2.74
C LEU A 212 -6.89 -10.40 -2.76
N LEU A 213 -6.99 -9.08 -2.60
CA LEU A 213 -8.27 -8.37 -2.53
C LEU A 213 -8.98 -8.40 -3.89
N ASP A 214 -8.30 -7.94 -4.94
CA ASP A 214 -8.89 -7.67 -6.24
C ASP A 214 -8.72 -8.82 -7.24
N GLY A 215 -7.73 -9.69 -7.04
CA GLY A 215 -7.46 -10.85 -7.90
C GLY A 215 -7.80 -12.20 -7.28
N GLY A 216 -7.97 -12.25 -5.96
CA GLY A 216 -8.25 -13.49 -5.24
C GLY A 216 -7.07 -14.42 -5.07
N VAL A 217 -5.86 -13.98 -5.40
CA VAL A 217 -4.64 -14.81 -5.33
C VAL A 217 -3.83 -14.41 -4.11
N ASP A 218 -3.63 -15.36 -3.18
CA ASP A 218 -2.74 -15.18 -2.04
C ASP A 218 -1.28 -15.43 -2.47
N VAL A 219 -0.52 -14.35 -2.58
CA VAL A 219 0.91 -14.38 -2.88
C VAL A 219 1.77 -14.07 -1.66
N PHE A 220 1.17 -13.92 -0.48
CA PHE A 220 1.94 -13.58 0.71
C PHE A 220 2.81 -14.76 1.14
N ALA A 221 4.01 -14.46 1.63
CA ALA A 221 4.80 -15.44 2.35
C ALA A 221 4.05 -15.95 3.62
N PRO A 222 4.49 -17.07 4.23
CA PRO A 222 4.04 -17.45 5.57
C PRO A 222 4.27 -16.30 6.56
N ARG A 223 3.36 -16.12 7.54
CA ARG A 223 3.39 -14.96 8.46
C ARG A 223 4.73 -14.77 9.18
N ASN A 224 5.38 -15.86 9.58
CA ASN A 224 6.66 -15.85 10.31
C ASN A 224 7.91 -15.77 9.40
N LYS A 225 7.73 -15.58 8.09
CA LYS A 225 8.84 -15.52 7.13
C LYS A 225 9.36 -14.09 7.04
N THR A 226 10.66 -13.92 7.23
CA THR A 226 11.41 -12.71 6.84
C THR A 226 12.41 -13.06 5.75
N PHE A 227 12.97 -12.05 5.08
CA PHE A 227 14.00 -12.24 4.05
C PHE A 227 15.32 -11.66 4.50
N ALA A 228 16.40 -12.41 4.28
CA ALA A 228 17.75 -12.03 4.72
C ALA A 228 18.52 -11.28 3.63
N SER A 229 18.00 -11.28 2.39
CA SER A 229 18.65 -10.62 1.26
C SER A 229 17.66 -9.95 0.31
N THR A 230 18.13 -8.93 -0.40
CA THR A 230 17.40 -8.23 -1.45
C THR A 230 17.05 -9.16 -2.61
N ALA A 231 17.99 -10.01 -3.04
CA ALA A 231 17.76 -10.99 -4.09
C ALA A 231 16.63 -11.98 -3.74
N GLU A 232 16.65 -12.53 -2.52
CA GLU A 232 15.60 -13.45 -2.05
C GLU A 232 14.23 -12.77 -2.04
N TYR A 233 14.15 -11.54 -1.56
CA TYR A 233 12.91 -10.77 -1.56
C TYR A 233 12.41 -10.43 -2.97
N PHE A 234 13.31 -10.04 -3.88
CA PHE A 234 12.94 -9.74 -5.27
C PHE A 234 12.42 -10.97 -6.01
N HIS A 235 13.06 -12.13 -5.81
CA HIS A 235 12.53 -13.40 -6.31
C HIS A 235 11.15 -13.70 -5.76
N HIS A 236 10.93 -13.54 -4.45
CA HIS A 236 9.61 -13.75 -3.84
C HIS A 236 8.52 -12.87 -4.48
N VAL A 237 8.79 -11.57 -4.69
CA VAL A 237 7.82 -10.65 -5.30
C VAL A 237 7.49 -11.06 -6.74
N ILE A 238 8.50 -11.40 -7.56
CA ILE A 238 8.29 -11.77 -8.96
C ILE A 238 7.66 -13.16 -9.11
N ASP A 239 8.02 -14.11 -8.25
CA ASP A 239 7.33 -15.39 -8.19
C ASP A 239 5.86 -15.21 -7.82
N GLY A 240 5.55 -14.25 -6.93
CA GLY A 240 4.17 -13.82 -6.66
C GLY A 240 3.47 -13.19 -7.88
N ASP A 241 4.17 -12.36 -8.66
CA ASP A 241 3.63 -11.82 -9.92
C ASP A 241 3.29 -12.92 -10.93
N LEU A 242 4.18 -13.90 -11.10
CA LEU A 242 3.95 -15.07 -11.96
C LEU A 242 2.79 -15.92 -11.42
N GLN A 243 2.75 -16.18 -10.12
CA GLN A 243 1.65 -16.92 -9.50
C GLN A 243 0.31 -16.21 -9.76
N HIS A 244 0.24 -14.90 -9.54
CA HIS A 244 -0.95 -14.10 -9.84
C HIS A 244 -1.36 -14.21 -11.32
N LEU A 245 -0.40 -14.10 -12.24
CA LEU A 245 -0.64 -14.29 -13.67
C LEU A 245 -1.20 -15.69 -14.00
N HIS A 246 -0.68 -16.73 -13.36
CA HIS A 246 -1.13 -18.11 -13.57
C HIS A 246 -2.51 -18.41 -12.96
N ASP A 247 -2.75 -17.93 -11.75
CA ASP A 247 -3.85 -18.37 -10.89
C ASP A 247 -5.10 -17.49 -11.03
N GLN A 248 -4.96 -16.18 -11.28
CA GLN A 248 -6.13 -15.34 -11.52
C GLN A 248 -6.73 -15.68 -12.91
N PRO A 249 -7.99 -16.12 -13.01
CA PRO A 249 -8.54 -16.60 -14.27
C PRO A 249 -8.52 -15.58 -15.41
N ASN A 250 -8.87 -14.32 -15.14
CA ASN A 250 -8.88 -13.21 -16.10
C ASN A 250 -7.62 -12.34 -16.07
N SER A 251 -6.45 -12.91 -15.75
CA SER A 251 -5.19 -12.17 -15.77
C SER A 251 -4.77 -11.71 -17.17
N VAL A 252 -5.38 -12.26 -18.23
CA VAL A 252 -5.10 -11.97 -19.63
C VAL A 252 -6.37 -11.63 -20.41
N ASP A 253 -6.22 -10.86 -21.49
CA ASP A 253 -7.33 -10.37 -22.31
C ASP A 253 -7.59 -11.28 -23.52
N ASP A 254 -6.51 -11.77 -24.15
CA ASP A 254 -6.52 -12.66 -25.31
C ASP A 254 -5.21 -13.47 -25.41
N GLU A 255 -5.06 -14.27 -26.47
CA GLU A 255 -3.86 -15.09 -26.71
C GLU A 255 -2.58 -14.27 -26.87
N HIS A 256 -2.67 -13.08 -27.47
CA HIS A 256 -1.50 -12.22 -27.70
C HIS A 256 -1.03 -11.62 -26.37
N ASP A 257 -1.95 -11.06 -25.60
CA ASP A 257 -1.69 -10.52 -24.27
C ASP A 257 -1.19 -11.61 -23.30
N ALA A 258 -1.74 -12.82 -23.37
CA ALA A 258 -1.25 -13.96 -22.59
C ALA A 258 0.22 -14.29 -22.90
N ARG A 259 0.56 -14.39 -24.19
CA ARG A 259 1.93 -14.66 -24.64
C ARG A 259 2.89 -13.55 -24.22
N GLU A 260 2.53 -12.29 -24.43
CA GLU A 260 3.37 -11.16 -24.01
C GLU A 260 3.58 -11.14 -22.50
N LYS A 261 2.52 -11.24 -21.69
CA LYS A 261 2.66 -11.25 -20.22
C LYS A 261 3.55 -12.40 -19.75
N TYR A 262 3.36 -13.62 -20.26
CA TYR A 262 4.20 -14.75 -19.88
C TYR A 262 5.68 -14.52 -20.18
N ILE A 263 5.99 -14.00 -21.37
CA ILE A 263 7.36 -13.66 -21.77
C ILE A 263 7.94 -12.59 -20.85
N TYR A 264 7.24 -11.47 -20.69
CA TYR A 264 7.75 -10.33 -19.91
C TYR A 264 8.02 -10.70 -18.45
N PHE A 265 7.11 -11.41 -17.78
CA PHE A 265 7.32 -11.79 -16.38
C PHE A 265 8.45 -12.82 -16.20
N ASN A 266 8.64 -13.75 -17.15
CA ASN A 266 9.78 -14.66 -17.13
C ASN A 266 11.12 -13.96 -17.41
N VAL A 267 11.15 -13.00 -18.35
CA VAL A 267 12.32 -12.16 -18.57
C VAL A 267 12.64 -11.36 -17.30
N ILE A 268 11.67 -10.69 -16.69
CA ILE A 268 11.84 -9.93 -15.44
C ILE A 268 12.41 -10.82 -14.33
N LYS A 269 11.93 -12.06 -14.19
CA LYS A 269 12.48 -13.03 -13.24
C LYS A 269 13.97 -13.32 -13.47
N SER A 270 14.40 -13.40 -14.72
CA SER A 270 15.83 -13.58 -15.07
C SER A 270 16.71 -12.35 -14.78
N LEU A 271 16.10 -11.16 -14.65
CA LEU A 271 16.82 -9.91 -14.42
C LEU A 271 17.12 -9.62 -12.94
N VAL A 272 16.57 -10.40 -11.99
CA VAL A 272 16.69 -10.14 -10.55
C VAL A 272 18.13 -9.86 -10.12
N SER A 273 19.08 -10.74 -10.46
CA SER A 273 20.48 -10.57 -10.07
C SER A 273 21.15 -9.33 -10.66
N ARG A 274 20.66 -8.83 -11.81
CA ARG A 274 21.17 -7.62 -12.47
C ARG A 274 20.66 -6.35 -11.80
N HIS A 275 19.53 -6.44 -11.10
CA HIS A 275 18.88 -5.31 -10.44
C HIS A 275 19.10 -5.25 -8.92
N VAL A 276 19.88 -6.15 -8.35
CA VAL A 276 20.42 -5.98 -6.99
C VAL A 276 21.67 -5.10 -7.06
N LEU A 277 21.65 -3.94 -6.39
CA LEU A 277 22.83 -3.07 -6.32
C LEU A 277 23.99 -3.77 -5.59
N PRO A 278 25.24 -3.60 -6.06
CA PRO A 278 26.42 -4.11 -5.37
C PRO A 278 26.45 -3.68 -3.91
N ASN A 279 26.84 -4.58 -3.01
CA ASN A 279 26.93 -4.36 -1.56
C ASN A 279 25.61 -4.02 -0.84
N GLN A 280 24.46 -4.02 -1.53
CA GLN A 280 23.14 -3.74 -0.93
C GLN A 280 22.29 -5.00 -0.73
N ASP A 281 22.84 -6.19 -1.04
CA ASP A 281 22.07 -7.43 -0.98
C ASP A 281 21.73 -7.86 0.46
N THR A 282 22.67 -7.69 1.39
CA THR A 282 22.54 -8.18 2.78
C THR A 282 22.13 -7.09 3.78
N GLY A 283 21.65 -5.95 3.27
CA GLY A 283 21.25 -4.80 4.06
C GLY A 283 22.40 -3.83 4.40
N PRO A 284 22.18 -2.92 5.36
CA PRO A 284 20.99 -2.83 6.20
C PRO A 284 19.74 -2.44 5.40
N PHE A 285 18.62 -3.04 5.77
CA PHE A 285 17.31 -2.73 5.19
C PHE A 285 16.72 -1.48 5.82
N LYS A 286 15.79 -0.84 5.12
CA LYS A 286 15.26 0.49 5.45
C LYS A 286 13.74 0.46 5.55
N LEU A 287 13.18 1.33 6.40
CA LEU A 287 11.73 1.46 6.48
C LEU A 287 11.19 2.04 5.16
N ILE A 288 10.23 1.35 4.57
CA ILE A 288 9.39 1.84 3.47
C ILE A 288 7.93 1.84 3.93
N CYS A 289 7.14 2.72 3.33
CA CYS A 289 5.69 2.69 3.39
C CYS A 289 5.17 2.79 1.95
N ASP A 290 4.39 1.81 1.51
CA ASP A 290 3.87 1.77 0.14
C ASP A 290 2.82 2.85 -0.15
N ASP A 291 2.24 3.47 0.90
CA ASP A 291 1.28 4.57 0.77
C ASP A 291 1.85 5.93 1.18
N LEU A 292 3.17 6.04 1.45
CA LEU A 292 3.79 7.33 1.80
C LEU A 292 3.91 8.24 0.57
N GLN A 293 2.90 9.08 0.40
CA GLN A 293 2.77 10.01 -0.72
C GLN A 293 2.17 11.35 -0.25
N PRO A 294 2.25 12.43 -1.06
CA PRO A 294 1.78 13.74 -0.65
C PRO A 294 0.32 13.77 -0.20
N THR A 295 -0.55 12.90 -0.71
CA THR A 295 -1.98 12.88 -0.33
C THR A 295 -2.22 12.50 1.13
N ASN A 296 -1.22 11.92 1.80
CA ASN A 296 -1.31 11.48 3.20
C ASN A 296 -0.59 12.48 4.14
N MET A 297 -0.49 13.74 3.73
CA MET A 297 0.19 14.81 4.48
C MET A 297 -0.72 16.01 4.70
N ILE A 298 -0.60 16.61 5.89
CA ILE A 298 -1.34 17.82 6.28
C ILE A 298 -0.36 18.95 6.52
N VAL A 299 -0.60 20.09 5.89
CA VAL A 299 0.12 21.35 6.15
C VAL A 299 -0.66 22.28 7.07
N ASN A 300 0.05 23.14 7.78
CA ASN A 300 -0.54 24.13 8.69
C ASN A 300 -1.46 25.13 7.95
N ASN A 301 -1.03 25.62 6.78
CA ASN A 301 -1.79 26.53 5.91
C ASN A 301 -1.20 26.57 4.48
N GLU A 302 -1.87 27.26 3.55
CA GLU A 302 -1.45 27.35 2.13
C GLU A 302 -0.25 28.28 1.90
N GLN A 303 0.11 29.13 2.87
CA GLN A 303 1.18 30.11 2.74
C GLN A 303 2.53 29.54 3.19
N ASP A 304 2.57 28.93 4.37
CA ASP A 304 3.78 28.39 5.00
C ASP A 304 4.11 26.98 4.49
N LEU A 305 3.08 26.21 4.11
CA LEU A 305 3.18 24.82 3.62
C LEU A 305 3.96 23.88 4.56
N LYS A 306 4.02 24.20 5.86
CA LYS A 306 4.72 23.37 6.84
C LYS A 306 3.90 22.12 7.11
N ILE A 307 4.46 20.95 6.83
CA ILE A 307 3.83 19.66 7.13
C ILE A 307 3.81 19.47 8.65
N ILE A 308 2.60 19.32 9.18
CA ILE A 308 2.30 19.14 10.61
C ILE A 308 1.61 17.80 10.89
N GLY A 309 1.37 17.01 9.85
CA GLY A 309 0.81 15.67 9.95
C GLY A 309 1.29 14.79 8.80
N VAL A 310 1.87 13.64 9.12
CA VAL A 310 2.14 12.54 8.19
C VAL A 310 1.32 11.34 8.62
N LEU A 311 0.33 11.02 7.81
CA LEU A 311 -0.73 10.05 8.08
C LEU A 311 -0.46 8.72 7.37
N ASP A 312 -1.34 7.74 7.63
CA ASP A 312 -1.44 6.48 6.89
C ASP A 312 -0.09 5.74 6.74
N TRP A 313 0.41 5.25 7.88
CA TRP A 313 1.60 4.39 7.97
C TRP A 313 1.28 2.91 7.72
N GLU A 314 0.13 2.64 7.10
CA GLU A 314 -0.22 1.30 6.61
C GLU A 314 0.71 0.85 5.49
N TRP A 315 0.83 -0.47 5.31
CA TRP A 315 1.73 -1.07 4.31
C TRP A 315 3.22 -0.71 4.52
N SER A 316 3.60 -0.51 5.79
CA SER A 316 4.98 -0.25 6.18
C SER A 316 5.74 -1.54 6.50
N TYR A 317 6.98 -1.62 6.03
CA TYR A 317 7.87 -2.76 6.26
C TYR A 317 9.34 -2.35 6.08
N ALA A 318 10.27 -3.15 6.62
CA ALA A 318 11.68 -3.06 6.29
C ALA A 318 11.91 -3.66 4.90
N ALA A 319 12.56 -2.91 4.01
CA ALA A 319 12.73 -3.22 2.59
C ALA A 319 14.18 -2.97 2.12
N PRO A 320 14.58 -3.49 0.94
CA PRO A 320 15.84 -3.14 0.30
C PRO A 320 16.02 -1.62 0.18
N ALA A 321 17.18 -1.10 0.58
CA ALA A 321 17.45 0.35 0.57
C ALA A 321 17.25 0.96 -0.84
N GLN A 322 17.66 0.23 -1.88
CA GLN A 322 17.49 0.63 -3.29
C GLN A 322 16.03 0.82 -3.72
N LEU A 323 15.09 0.10 -3.09
CA LEU A 323 13.66 0.23 -3.36
C LEU A 323 13.10 1.51 -2.72
N VAL A 324 13.63 1.90 -1.56
CA VAL A 324 13.22 3.11 -0.83
C VAL A 324 13.67 4.38 -1.55
N SER A 325 14.84 4.35 -2.19
CA SER A 325 15.41 5.51 -2.89
C SER A 325 14.73 5.85 -4.21
N THR A 326 13.83 5.02 -4.74
CA THR A 326 13.16 5.23 -6.05
C THR A 326 11.76 5.86 -5.86
N PRO A 327 11.56 7.17 -6.12
CA PRO A 327 10.30 7.85 -5.84
C PRO A 327 9.25 7.62 -6.95
N TRP A 328 8.19 6.87 -6.67
CA TRP A 328 7.10 6.64 -7.63
C TRP A 328 6.00 7.71 -7.59
N TRP A 329 5.92 8.48 -6.51
CA TRP A 329 4.80 9.36 -6.18
C TRP A 329 4.96 10.81 -6.69
N LEU A 330 5.99 11.10 -7.48
CA LEU A 330 6.36 12.48 -7.86
C LEU A 330 5.22 13.24 -8.56
N LEU A 331 4.33 12.55 -9.27
CA LEU A 331 3.13 13.13 -9.88
C LEU A 331 1.84 12.80 -9.12
N ILE A 332 1.92 12.31 -7.88
CA ILE A 332 0.85 11.64 -7.12
C ILE A 332 0.43 10.31 -7.77
N GLU A 333 0.39 10.26 -9.11
CA GLU A 333 0.20 9.06 -9.90
C GLU A 333 1.53 8.37 -10.19
N SER A 334 1.60 7.05 -9.96
CA SER A 334 2.77 6.26 -10.34
C SER A 334 2.80 5.96 -11.86
N PRO A 335 3.99 5.89 -12.49
CA PRO A 335 4.10 5.52 -13.90
C PRO A 335 3.48 4.16 -14.27
N ASN A 336 3.29 3.26 -13.31
CA ASN A 336 2.71 1.93 -13.54
C ASN A 336 1.28 1.95 -14.13
N VAL A 337 0.53 3.05 -13.99
CA VAL A 337 -0.82 3.16 -14.58
C VAL A 337 -0.84 3.87 -15.94
N TRP A 338 0.31 4.24 -16.48
CA TRP A 338 0.40 4.87 -17.80
C TRP A 338 0.58 3.78 -18.85
N SER A 339 -0.41 3.62 -19.73
CA SER A 339 -0.40 2.59 -20.79
C SER A 339 0.35 3.00 -22.07
N TYR A 340 0.95 4.19 -22.08
CA TYR A 340 1.77 4.69 -23.18
C TYR A 340 2.65 5.84 -22.70
N ILE A 341 3.74 6.07 -23.42
CA ILE A 341 4.65 7.20 -23.16
C ILE A 341 4.01 8.48 -23.70
N ASP A 342 3.90 9.49 -22.84
CA ASP A 342 3.43 10.83 -23.19
C ASP A 342 4.11 11.89 -22.31
N LYS A 343 3.63 13.14 -22.41
CA LYS A 343 4.13 14.30 -21.64
C LYS A 343 4.15 14.11 -20.12
N ARG A 344 3.44 13.12 -19.56
CA ARG A 344 3.51 12.78 -18.12
C ARG A 344 4.89 12.25 -17.78
N LEU A 345 5.51 11.45 -18.64
CA LEU A 345 6.87 10.94 -18.43
C LEU A 345 7.89 12.08 -18.41
N ASP A 346 7.80 13.03 -19.35
CA ASP A 346 8.69 14.22 -19.36
C ASP A 346 8.54 15.04 -18.08
N ARG A 347 7.30 15.18 -17.60
CA ARG A 347 7.02 15.91 -16.36
C ARG A 347 7.52 15.15 -15.12
N PHE A 348 7.36 13.83 -15.11
CA PHE A 348 7.89 12.97 -14.05
C PHE A 348 9.41 13.07 -13.96
N ASN A 349 10.11 12.99 -15.10
CA ASN A 349 11.56 13.11 -15.16
C ASN A 349 12.05 14.47 -14.65
N ARG A 350 11.39 15.58 -15.02
CA ARG A 350 11.72 16.91 -14.45
C ARG A 350 11.55 16.98 -12.93
N LEU A 351 10.51 16.34 -12.40
CA LEU A 351 10.31 16.26 -10.95
C LEU A 351 11.31 15.31 -10.28
N LEU A 352 11.77 14.28 -10.99
CA LEU A 352 12.82 13.38 -10.52
C LEU A 352 14.17 14.12 -10.42
N GLU A 353 14.51 14.94 -11.41
CA GLU A 353 15.67 15.84 -11.38
C GLU A 353 15.61 16.82 -10.20
N LEU A 354 14.44 17.45 -9.99
CA LEU A 354 14.20 18.31 -8.84
C LEU A 354 14.37 17.56 -7.51
N TYR A 355 13.74 16.38 -7.40
CA TYR A 355 13.84 15.53 -6.21
C TYR A 355 15.28 15.10 -5.93
N SER A 356 16.02 14.65 -6.94
CA SER A 356 17.42 14.24 -6.85
C SER A 356 18.32 15.39 -6.39
N ARG A 357 18.11 16.60 -6.92
CA ARG A 357 18.79 17.81 -6.46
C ARG A 357 18.52 18.09 -4.98
N ILE A 358 17.24 18.10 -4.58
CA ILE A 358 16.85 18.35 -3.17
C ILE A 358 17.46 17.29 -2.25
N LEU A 359 17.45 16.02 -2.66
CA LEU A 359 18.03 14.92 -1.90
C LEU A 359 19.51 15.16 -1.61
N ALA A 360 20.31 15.47 -2.64
CA ALA A 360 21.73 15.77 -2.48
C ALA A 360 21.99 17.03 -1.63
N GLU A 361 21.12 18.05 -1.70
CA GLU A 361 21.23 19.27 -0.90
C GLU A 361 20.94 19.05 0.61
N GLU A 362 19.99 18.17 0.95
CA GLU A 362 19.53 17.93 2.32
C GLU A 362 20.32 16.82 3.05
N GLU A 363 20.85 15.84 2.32
CA GLU A 363 21.65 14.74 2.87
C GLU A 363 22.73 15.15 3.88
N PRO A 364 23.67 16.07 3.56
CA PRO A 364 24.73 16.43 4.50
C PRO A 364 24.20 17.09 5.78
N LYS A 365 23.02 17.75 5.71
CA LYS A 365 22.39 18.41 6.86
C LYS A 365 21.80 17.41 7.84
N ILE A 366 21.27 16.29 7.33
CA ILE A 366 20.50 15.33 8.12
C ILE A 366 21.32 14.10 8.45
N LEU A 367 22.03 13.52 7.48
CA LEU A 367 22.86 12.32 7.66
C LEU A 367 24.28 12.65 8.16
N GLY A 368 24.74 13.88 7.92
CA GLY A 368 26.09 14.34 8.26
C GLY A 368 27.10 14.12 7.13
N GLU A 369 28.15 14.93 7.10
CA GLU A 369 29.16 14.92 6.01
C GLU A 369 29.96 13.61 5.89
N GLY A 370 30.04 12.82 6.96
CA GLY A 370 30.78 11.55 7.00
C GLY A 370 29.91 10.30 6.76
N PHE A 371 28.67 10.45 6.30
CA PHE A 371 27.81 9.31 5.98
C PHE A 371 28.37 8.53 4.79
N ASP A 372 28.33 7.21 4.88
CA ASP A 372 28.84 6.28 3.88
C ASP A 372 28.23 6.58 2.48
N GLU A 373 29.10 6.86 1.51
CA GLU A 373 28.73 7.30 0.16
C GLU A 373 27.86 6.26 -0.56
N ASP A 374 28.20 4.98 -0.41
CA ASP A 374 27.46 3.87 -1.04
C ASP A 374 26.09 3.68 -0.39
N ARG A 375 25.88 4.24 0.80
CA ARG A 375 24.61 4.21 1.53
C ARG A 375 23.77 5.47 1.34
N LYS A 376 24.30 6.51 0.68
CA LYS A 376 23.56 7.75 0.45
C LYS A 376 22.37 7.50 -0.49
N PRO A 377 21.15 7.93 -0.10
CA PRO A 377 19.99 7.82 -0.98
C PRO A 377 20.15 8.44 -2.37
N SER A 378 20.87 9.56 -2.50
CA SER A 378 21.16 10.23 -3.78
C SER A 378 22.05 9.38 -4.69
N THR A 379 23.12 8.82 -4.15
CA THR A 379 24.00 7.86 -4.84
C THR A 379 23.23 6.62 -5.28
N MET A 380 22.40 6.06 -4.39
CA MET A 380 21.55 4.92 -4.72
C MET A 380 20.52 5.25 -5.81
N LEU A 381 19.90 6.44 -5.74
CA LEU A 381 18.92 6.88 -6.74
C LEU A 381 19.58 6.99 -8.13
N GLN A 382 20.75 7.62 -8.22
CA GLN A 382 21.53 7.71 -9.46
C GLN A 382 21.84 6.32 -10.02
N ALA A 383 22.29 5.39 -9.18
CA ALA A 383 22.53 4.01 -9.58
C ALA A 383 21.25 3.27 -9.99
N CYS A 384 20.08 3.67 -9.46
CA CYS A 384 18.79 3.11 -9.89
C CYS A 384 18.32 3.68 -11.25
N GLU A 385 18.77 4.87 -11.66
CA GLU A 385 18.43 5.42 -12.97
C GLU A 385 19.17 4.73 -14.13
N GLU A 386 20.24 3.99 -13.82
CA GLU A 386 21.00 3.19 -14.76
C GLU A 386 20.35 1.81 -15.04
N ASP A 387 20.58 1.30 -16.25
CA ASP A 387 20.26 -0.07 -16.68
C ASP A 387 18.82 -0.53 -16.35
N GLY A 388 17.82 0.35 -16.38
CA GLY A 388 16.41 -0.03 -16.17
C GLY A 388 15.99 -0.23 -14.72
N ARG A 389 16.88 -0.04 -13.75
CA ARG A 389 16.66 -0.49 -12.36
C ARG A 389 15.49 0.22 -11.66
N GLN A 390 15.29 1.51 -11.90
CA GLN A 390 14.14 2.26 -11.37
C GLN A 390 12.80 1.71 -11.91
N TRP A 391 12.78 1.28 -13.18
CA TRP A 391 11.58 0.74 -13.80
C TRP A 391 11.29 -0.66 -13.28
N PHE A 392 12.33 -1.48 -13.10
CA PHE A 392 12.24 -2.76 -12.41
C PHE A 392 11.68 -2.60 -10.99
N HIS A 393 12.20 -1.65 -10.21
CA HIS A 393 11.68 -1.33 -8.87
C HIS A 393 10.21 -0.90 -8.89
N MET A 394 9.78 -0.08 -9.84
CA MET A 394 8.37 0.29 -9.98
C MET A 394 7.47 -0.93 -10.25
N ILE A 395 7.94 -1.89 -11.05
CA ILE A 395 7.21 -3.15 -11.32
C ILE A 395 7.09 -3.97 -10.03
N LEU A 396 8.16 -4.08 -9.24
CA LEU A 396 8.13 -4.79 -7.96
C LEU A 396 7.12 -4.19 -6.98
N ARG A 397 6.95 -2.87 -6.95
CA ARG A 397 6.10 -2.19 -5.97
C ARG A 397 4.60 -2.23 -6.25
N ARG A 398 4.20 -2.45 -7.51
CA ARG A 398 2.78 -2.34 -7.89
C ARG A 398 2.33 -3.53 -8.73
N GLY A 399 1.16 -4.07 -8.41
CA GLY A 399 0.48 -5.11 -9.17
C GLY A 399 -0.39 -4.55 -10.30
N PHE A 400 -1.20 -5.42 -10.91
CA PHE A 400 -2.21 -5.10 -11.94
C PHE A 400 -1.71 -4.24 -13.09
N ASN A 401 -0.45 -4.41 -13.47
CA ASN A 401 0.15 -3.80 -14.64
C ASN A 401 0.48 -4.89 -15.68
N GLY A 402 1.27 -4.54 -16.69
CA GLY A 402 1.63 -5.44 -17.77
C GLY A 402 2.50 -4.76 -18.83
N PRO A 403 2.79 -5.47 -19.94
CA PRO A 403 3.71 -5.04 -20.99
C PRO A 403 3.46 -3.63 -21.54
N ALA A 404 2.19 -3.20 -21.59
CA ALA A 404 1.81 -1.86 -22.07
C ALA A 404 2.11 -0.72 -21.08
N SER A 405 2.40 -1.02 -19.81
CA SER A 405 2.67 0.04 -18.82
C SER A 405 4.07 0.66 -19.03
N VAL A 406 4.21 1.96 -18.76
CA VAL A 406 5.46 2.69 -18.95
C VAL A 406 6.67 2.01 -18.29
N PRO A 407 6.61 1.51 -17.04
CA PRO A 407 7.74 0.78 -16.45
C PRO A 407 8.18 -0.45 -17.26
N PHE A 408 7.24 -1.24 -17.80
CA PHE A 408 7.57 -2.40 -18.63
C PHE A 408 8.20 -1.98 -19.96
N ILE A 409 7.65 -0.94 -20.61
CA ILE A 409 8.19 -0.38 -21.86
C ILE A 409 9.63 0.10 -21.64
N LYS A 410 9.86 0.91 -20.60
CA LYS A 410 11.18 1.48 -20.32
C LYS A 410 12.20 0.44 -19.86
N LEU A 411 11.78 -0.57 -19.09
CA LEU A 411 12.66 -1.68 -18.70
C LEU A 411 13.11 -2.47 -19.93
N ARG A 412 12.18 -2.80 -20.84
CA ARG A 412 12.51 -3.47 -22.11
C ARG A 412 13.47 -2.65 -22.95
N GLU A 413 13.22 -1.35 -23.14
CA GLU A 413 14.11 -0.45 -23.90
C GLU A 413 15.54 -0.40 -23.33
N GLN A 414 15.70 -0.54 -22.01
CA GLN A 414 16.99 -0.46 -21.32
C GLN A 414 17.66 -1.83 -21.11
N THR A 415 17.01 -2.92 -21.48
CA THR A 415 17.57 -4.28 -21.41
C THR A 415 18.07 -4.69 -22.80
N LYS A 416 19.37 -4.54 -23.05
CA LYS A 416 19.98 -4.71 -24.38
C LYS A 416 19.79 -6.11 -24.97
N ASP A 417 19.81 -7.14 -24.13
CA ASP A 417 19.68 -8.55 -24.48
C ASP A 417 18.24 -9.08 -24.27
N TRP A 418 17.23 -8.19 -24.22
CA TRP A 418 15.83 -8.57 -23.99
C TRP A 418 15.35 -9.67 -24.95
N ASP A 419 15.62 -9.52 -26.26
CA ASP A 419 15.14 -10.46 -27.27
C ASP A 419 15.82 -11.84 -27.14
N GLU A 420 17.07 -11.89 -26.66
CA GLU A 420 17.78 -13.14 -26.35
C GLU A 420 17.12 -13.85 -25.16
N LEU A 421 16.87 -13.10 -24.07
CA LEU A 421 16.19 -13.62 -22.88
C LEU A 421 14.78 -14.10 -23.18
N ALA A 422 14.02 -13.36 -24.01
CA ALA A 422 12.69 -13.74 -24.43
C ALA A 422 12.71 -15.01 -25.30
N SER A 423 13.68 -15.13 -26.22
CA SER A 423 13.84 -16.31 -27.09
C SER A 423 14.32 -17.56 -26.34
N ALA A 424 14.90 -17.40 -25.16
CA ALA A 424 15.33 -18.51 -24.31
C ALA A 424 14.16 -19.21 -23.60
N ILE A 425 12.98 -18.61 -23.58
CA ILE A 425 11.77 -19.19 -22.99
C ILE A 425 11.22 -20.26 -23.96
N PRO A 426 10.96 -21.50 -23.51
CA PRO A 426 10.47 -22.55 -24.40
C PRO A 426 9.10 -22.22 -24.99
N GLU A 427 8.98 -22.30 -26.31
CA GLU A 427 7.70 -22.07 -27.03
C GLU A 427 6.59 -23.00 -26.53
N GLU A 428 6.93 -24.25 -26.18
CA GLU A 428 5.97 -25.21 -25.62
C GLU A 428 5.35 -24.74 -24.30
N GLU A 429 6.14 -24.09 -23.43
CA GLU A 429 5.65 -23.54 -22.16
C GLU A 429 4.74 -22.32 -22.40
N ILE A 430 5.11 -21.47 -23.35
CA ILE A 430 4.32 -20.31 -23.77
C ILE A 430 2.95 -20.77 -24.28
N GLU A 431 2.91 -21.71 -25.23
CA GLU A 431 1.65 -22.18 -25.83
C GLU A 431 0.79 -22.97 -24.84
N ALA A 432 1.41 -23.73 -23.93
CA ALA A 432 0.71 -24.39 -22.83
C ALA A 432 0.06 -23.37 -21.88
N PHE A 433 0.77 -22.30 -21.53
CA PHE A 433 0.24 -21.21 -20.73
C PHE A 433 -0.92 -20.50 -21.43
N VAL A 434 -0.75 -20.11 -22.70
CA VAL A 434 -1.80 -19.45 -23.52
C VAL A 434 -3.06 -20.32 -23.55
N SER A 435 -2.92 -21.60 -23.86
CA SER A 435 -4.04 -22.55 -23.92
C SER A 435 -4.78 -22.66 -22.57
N LYS A 436 -4.03 -22.78 -21.45
CA LYS A 436 -4.62 -22.79 -20.11
C LYS A 436 -5.39 -21.49 -19.84
N LYS A 437 -4.78 -20.35 -20.14
CA LYS A 437 -5.37 -19.04 -19.83
C LYS A 437 -6.63 -18.75 -20.62
N MET A 438 -6.71 -19.16 -21.89
CA MET A 438 -7.95 -18.99 -22.67
C MET A 438 -9.09 -19.85 -22.10
N ALA A 439 -8.80 -21.07 -21.64
CA ALA A 439 -9.79 -21.91 -20.96
C ALA A 439 -10.23 -21.30 -19.61
N ASP A 440 -9.28 -20.77 -18.83
CA ASP A 440 -9.59 -20.07 -17.57
C ASP A 440 -10.48 -18.84 -17.80
N LEU A 441 -10.16 -18.03 -18.83
CA LEU A 441 -10.90 -16.82 -19.18
C LEU A 441 -12.34 -17.14 -19.61
N GLN A 442 -12.54 -18.19 -20.41
CA GLN A 442 -13.88 -18.63 -20.79
C GLN A 442 -14.72 -19.02 -19.57
N LYS A 443 -14.15 -19.85 -18.68
CA LYS A 443 -14.83 -20.26 -17.45
C LYS A 443 -15.13 -19.06 -16.53
N TYR A 444 -14.19 -18.12 -16.45
CA TYR A 444 -14.36 -16.88 -15.69
C TYR A 444 -15.57 -16.08 -16.18
N GLN A 445 -15.72 -15.90 -17.50
CA GLN A 445 -16.82 -15.12 -18.08
C GLN A 445 -18.18 -15.71 -17.73
N GLU A 446 -18.32 -17.03 -17.80
CA GLU A 446 -19.55 -17.74 -17.40
C GLU A 446 -19.86 -17.53 -15.91
N GLN A 447 -18.85 -17.70 -15.05
CA GLN A 447 -19.00 -17.54 -13.60
C GLN A 447 -19.30 -16.10 -13.18
N LEU A 448 -18.67 -15.12 -13.84
CA LEU A 448 -18.95 -13.71 -13.60
C LEU A 448 -20.38 -13.35 -13.97
N ALA A 449 -20.85 -13.77 -15.15
CA ALA A 449 -22.21 -13.50 -15.61
C ALA A 449 -23.26 -14.08 -14.63
N GLU A 450 -23.07 -15.31 -14.17
CA GLU A 450 -23.95 -15.92 -13.16
C GLU A 450 -23.94 -15.12 -11.84
N MET A 451 -22.76 -14.71 -11.39
CA MET A 451 -22.60 -13.95 -10.15
C MET A 451 -23.20 -12.55 -10.23
N GLU A 452 -23.09 -11.88 -11.38
CA GLU A 452 -23.72 -10.58 -11.64
C GLU A 452 -25.25 -10.67 -11.55
N GLU A 453 -25.86 -11.72 -12.10
CA GLU A 453 -27.31 -11.91 -12.01
C GLU A 453 -27.76 -12.14 -10.57
N ARG A 454 -27.06 -13.00 -9.80
CA ARG A 454 -27.35 -13.18 -8.37
C ARG A 454 -27.15 -11.88 -7.57
N TYR A 455 -26.13 -11.10 -7.90
CA TYR A 455 -25.87 -9.81 -7.27
C TYR A 455 -27.01 -8.82 -7.55
N LYS A 456 -27.47 -8.69 -8.80
CA LYS A 456 -28.60 -7.82 -9.19
C LYS A 456 -29.88 -8.21 -8.47
N VAL A 457 -30.19 -9.50 -8.37
CA VAL A 457 -31.36 -10.00 -7.61
C VAL A 457 -31.29 -9.57 -6.16
N THR A 458 -30.12 -9.72 -5.52
CA THR A 458 -29.93 -9.32 -4.11
C THR A 458 -30.04 -7.81 -3.94
N TRP A 459 -29.41 -7.04 -4.82
CA TRP A 459 -29.43 -5.57 -4.80
C TRP A 459 -30.84 -4.99 -4.93
N ASN A 460 -31.68 -5.58 -5.78
CA ASN A 460 -33.04 -5.14 -6.03
C ASN A 460 -34.06 -5.69 -5.01
N SER A 461 -33.63 -6.53 -4.06
CA SER A 461 -34.50 -7.01 -2.99
C SER A 461 -34.75 -5.91 -1.96
N ASP A 462 -35.95 -5.88 -1.37
CA ASP A 462 -36.31 -4.86 -0.38
C ASP A 462 -35.42 -4.89 0.87
N LEU A 463 -34.96 -6.09 1.26
CA LEU A 463 -34.14 -6.29 2.45
C LEU A 463 -32.64 -6.07 2.19
N GLN A 464 -32.19 -6.27 0.95
CA GLN A 464 -30.77 -6.27 0.57
C GLN A 464 -29.90 -7.10 1.53
N ASP A 465 -30.39 -8.29 1.93
CA ASP A 465 -29.64 -9.21 2.77
C ASP A 465 -28.56 -9.92 1.94
N TRP A 466 -27.31 -9.55 2.17
CA TRP A 466 -26.16 -10.08 1.44
C TRP A 466 -25.68 -11.45 1.96
N ASN A 467 -26.21 -11.95 3.08
CA ASN A 467 -25.70 -13.19 3.68
C ASN A 467 -25.83 -14.42 2.75
N PRO A 468 -26.96 -14.66 2.05
CA PRO A 468 -27.06 -15.78 1.12
C PRO A 468 -26.07 -15.65 -0.05
N PHE A 469 -26.00 -14.46 -0.67
CA PHE A 469 -25.07 -14.18 -1.77
C PHE A 469 -23.62 -14.48 -1.37
N LEU A 470 -23.20 -13.96 -0.21
CA LEU A 470 -21.86 -14.18 0.33
C LEU A 470 -21.63 -15.68 0.62
N SER A 471 -22.60 -16.35 1.25
CA SER A 471 -22.50 -17.78 1.56
C SER A 471 -22.26 -18.63 0.31
N ASP A 472 -22.99 -18.38 -0.77
CA ASP A 472 -22.86 -19.11 -2.03
C ASP A 472 -21.47 -18.88 -2.66
N ASN A 473 -20.96 -17.66 -2.59
CA ASN A 473 -19.65 -17.30 -3.17
C ASN A 473 -18.49 -18.02 -2.47
N ARG A 474 -18.63 -18.47 -1.21
CA ARG A 474 -17.55 -19.18 -0.49
C ARG A 474 -17.06 -20.38 -1.27
N ARG A 475 -18.00 -21.17 -1.82
CA ARG A 475 -17.67 -22.38 -2.60
C ARG A 475 -17.19 -22.03 -3.99
N LEU A 476 -17.81 -21.03 -4.62
CA LEU A 476 -17.51 -20.67 -6.01
C LEU A 476 -16.12 -20.02 -6.15
N LEU A 477 -15.73 -19.19 -5.19
CA LEU A 477 -14.45 -18.48 -5.17
C LEU A 477 -13.40 -19.13 -4.27
N VAL A 478 -13.74 -20.26 -3.62
CA VAL A 478 -12.86 -20.97 -2.66
C VAL A 478 -12.31 -20.01 -1.60
N ILE A 479 -13.18 -19.15 -1.07
CA ILE A 479 -12.83 -18.12 -0.09
C ILE A 479 -12.86 -18.70 1.32
N ASP A 480 -11.79 -18.48 2.09
CA ASP A 480 -11.77 -18.72 3.54
C ASP A 480 -12.69 -17.71 4.26
N ASP A 481 -13.42 -18.18 5.27
CA ASP A 481 -14.28 -17.37 6.13
C ASP A 481 -13.51 -16.22 6.81
N SER A 482 -12.20 -16.40 7.01
CA SER A 482 -11.27 -15.36 7.50
C SER A 482 -11.20 -14.10 6.62
N ARG A 483 -11.63 -14.18 5.35
CA ARG A 483 -11.71 -13.03 4.45
C ARG A 483 -12.84 -12.06 4.81
N ARG A 484 -13.89 -12.56 5.49
CA ARG A 484 -15.11 -11.79 5.81
C ARG A 484 -15.38 -11.67 7.31
N GLN A 485 -14.72 -12.49 8.10
CA GLN A 485 -14.74 -12.45 9.55
C GLN A 485 -13.38 -12.04 10.05
N TRP A 486 -13.36 -11.05 10.93
CA TRP A 486 -12.12 -10.60 11.53
C TRP A 486 -11.55 -11.71 12.42
N GLN A 487 -10.47 -12.34 11.97
CA GLN A 487 -9.70 -13.22 12.84
C GLN A 487 -8.99 -12.34 13.85
N SER A 488 -9.32 -12.51 15.13
CA SER A 488 -8.52 -11.93 16.20
C SER A 488 -7.19 -12.63 16.25
N TRP A 489 -6.14 -11.85 16.06
CA TRP A 489 -4.79 -12.33 16.28
C TRP A 489 -3.89 -11.19 16.68
N ALA A 490 -3.17 -11.38 17.77
CA ALA A 490 -2.04 -10.55 18.12
C ALA A 490 -0.77 -11.19 17.53
N CYS A 491 0.10 -10.42 16.86
CA CYS A 491 1.50 -10.87 16.75
C CYS A 491 2.14 -10.98 18.13
N PHE A 492 1.50 -10.41 19.16
CA PHE A 492 1.88 -10.53 20.56
C PHE A 492 1.32 -11.80 21.19
N ASN A 493 2.21 -12.70 21.56
CA ASN A 493 2.00 -13.53 22.75
C ASN A 493 2.79 -12.94 23.90
#